data_AF-A0A1F9N2F0-F1
#
_entry.id   AF-A0A1F9N2F0-F1
#
_cell.length_a   1.000
_cell.length_b   1.000
_cell.length_c   1.000
_cell.angle_alpha   90.00
_cell.angle_beta   90.00
_cell.angle_gamma   90.00
#
_symmetry.space_group_name_H-M   'P 1'
#
loop_
_entity.id
_entity.type
_entity.pdbx_description
1 polymer ?
#
loop_
_entity_poly.entity_id
_entity_poly.type
_entity_poly.pdbx_seq_one_letter_code
_entity_poly.pdbx_strand_id
1 'polypeptide(L)' 'MPDTDESGAIHMACRILDHVRNLNILHEKSSVEDRVTISLGLTSDKSGKEDHETLIRDADIALIRAKSKGKNRYEVFSPQ' A
#
# COMPACT_ATOMS: atom_id res chain seq x y z
N MET A 1 -7.29 9.06 -2.51
CA MET A 1 -8.56 9.10 -3.25
C MET A 1 -9.41 10.20 -2.63
N PRO A 2 -10.04 11.09 -3.42
CA PRO A 2 -10.96 12.07 -2.85
C PRO A 2 -12.13 11.37 -2.16
N ASP A 3 -12.65 11.99 -1.08
CA ASP A 3 -13.83 11.54 -0.32
C ASP A 3 -13.78 10.07 0.15
N THR A 4 -12.59 9.55 0.40
CA THR A 4 -12.38 8.18 0.86
C THR A 4 -11.73 8.22 2.24
N ASP A 5 -12.39 7.62 3.22
CA ASP A 5 -11.83 7.45 4.54
C ASP A 5 -10.79 6.31 4.57
N GLU A 6 -10.15 6.15 5.73
CA GLU A 6 -9.14 5.12 5.94
C GLU A 6 -9.69 3.70 5.69
N SER A 7 -10.94 3.44 6.08
CA SER A 7 -11.59 2.14 5.90
C SER A 7 -11.79 1.82 4.41
N GLY A 8 -12.27 2.79 3.63
CA GLY A 8 -12.42 2.67 2.18
C GLY A 8 -11.06 2.47 1.49
N ALA A 9 -10.03 3.18 1.92
CA ALA A 9 -8.67 3.02 1.41
C ALA A 9 -8.11 1.62 1.69
N ILE A 10 -8.31 1.09 2.90
CA ILE A 10 -7.92 -0.27 3.28
C ILE A 10 -8.68 -1.30 2.43
N HIS A 11 -10.00 -1.15 2.28
CA HIS A 11 -10.81 -2.06 1.47
C HIS A 11 -10.31 -2.12 0.02
N MET A 12 -9.99 -0.97 -0.56
CA MET A 12 -9.39 -0.90 -1.90
C MET A 12 -8.01 -1.56 -1.94
N ALA A 13 -7.15 -1.31 -0.96
CA ALA A 13 -5.82 -1.92 -0.90
C ALA A 13 -5.89 -3.46 -0.85
N CYS A 14 -6.77 -4.02 -0.03
CA CYS A 14 -7.02 -5.46 0.02
C CYS A 14 -7.47 -5.99 -1.35
N ARG A 15 -8.44 -5.32 -1.99
CA ARG A 15 -8.92 -5.71 -3.32
C ARG A 15 -7.81 -5.71 -4.38
N ILE A 16 -6.94 -4.71 -4.38
CA ILE A 16 -5.84 -4.62 -5.34
C ILE A 16 -4.82 -5.74 -5.07
N LEU A 17 -4.45 -5.98 -3.80
CA LEU A 17 -3.55 -7.07 -3.42
C LEU A 17 -4.08 -8.43 -3.89
N ASP A 18 -5.34 -8.72 -3.59
CA ASP A 18 -5.97 -9.99 -3.97
C ASP A 18 -6.11 -10.13 -5.48
N HIS A 19 -6.47 -9.04 -6.18
CA HIS A 19 -6.56 -9.07 -7.63
C HIS A 19 -5.20 -9.39 -8.28
N VAL A 20 -4.13 -8.73 -7.85
CA VAL A 20 -2.78 -8.98 -8.38
C VAL A 20 -2.31 -10.40 -8.07
N ARG A 21 -2.54 -10.90 -6.85
CA ARG A 21 -2.23 -12.30 -6.49
C ARG A 21 -2.99 -13.29 -7.40
N ASN A 22 -4.27 -13.01 -7.67
CA ASN A 22 -5.11 -13.87 -8.49
C ASN A 22 -4.73 -13.86 -9.98
N LEU A 23 -3.98 -12.87 -10.46
CA LEU A 23 -3.38 -12.94 -11.80
C LEU A 23 -2.37 -14.10 -11.93
N ASN A 24 -1.87 -14.61 -10.80
CA ASN A 24 -0.99 -15.79 -10.70
C ASN A 24 0.22 -15.73 -11.65
N ILE A 25 0.75 -14.53 -11.88
CA ILE A 25 1.85 -14.29 -12.81
C ILE A 25 3.12 -14.89 -12.21
N LEU A 26 3.69 -15.87 -12.89
CA LEU A 26 4.92 -16.53 -12.46
C LEU A 26 6.09 -15.53 -12.46
N HIS A 27 6.87 -15.55 -11.38
CA HIS A 27 8.03 -14.70 -11.19
C HIS A 27 9.28 -15.55 -10.91
N GLU A 28 9.67 -16.39 -11.86
CA GLU A 28 10.73 -17.42 -11.71
C GLU A 28 12.09 -16.90 -11.22
N LYS A 29 12.40 -15.62 -11.50
CA LYS A 29 13.68 -14.99 -11.13
C LYS A 29 13.63 -14.24 -9.80
N SER A 30 12.48 -14.27 -9.12
CA SER A 30 12.30 -13.63 -7.83
C SER A 30 13.03 -14.40 -6.74
N SER A 31 13.75 -13.67 -5.89
CA SER A 31 14.34 -14.23 -4.66
C SER A 31 13.39 -14.20 -3.46
N VAL A 32 12.14 -13.77 -3.65
CA VAL A 32 11.20 -13.46 -2.57
C VAL A 32 9.97 -14.36 -2.59
N GLU A 33 9.34 -14.50 -3.74
CA GLU A 33 8.05 -15.19 -3.96
C GLU A 33 8.02 -15.72 -5.40
N ASP A 34 7.44 -16.89 -5.65
CA ASP A 34 7.37 -17.49 -7.00
C ASP A 34 6.35 -16.79 -7.90
N ARG A 35 5.52 -15.90 -7.35
CA ARG A 35 4.52 -15.10 -8.06
C ARG A 35 4.75 -13.60 -7.89
N VAL A 36 4.27 -12.84 -8.87
CA VAL A 36 4.24 -11.37 -8.79
C VAL A 36 3.26 -10.95 -7.71
N THR A 37 3.74 -10.10 -6.80
CA THR A 37 2.95 -9.45 -5.75
C THR A 37 3.27 -7.96 -5.69
N ILE A 38 2.47 -7.19 -4.97
CA ILE A 38 2.69 -5.75 -4.77
C ILE A 38 2.66 -5.42 -3.28
N SER A 39 3.31 -4.33 -2.90
CA SER A 39 3.17 -3.74 -1.56
C SER A 39 2.60 -2.34 -1.70
N LEU A 40 1.78 -1.92 -0.74
CA LEU A 40 1.04 -0.66 -0.80
C LEU A 40 1.32 0.18 0.45
N GLY A 41 1.54 1.48 0.26
CA GLY A 41 1.55 2.45 1.34
C GLY A 41 0.28 3.30 1.25
N LEU A 42 -0.43 3.42 2.36
CA LEU A 42 -1.67 4.20 2.46
C LEU A 42 -1.44 5.42 3.35
N THR A 43 -1.98 6.56 2.95
CA THR A 43 -2.07 7.76 3.80
C THR A 43 -3.48 8.34 3.69
N SER A 44 -3.90 9.10 4.70
CA SER A 44 -5.16 9.83 4.69
C SER A 44 -5.00 11.15 5.43
N ASP A 45 -5.46 12.24 4.83
CA ASP A 45 -5.60 13.52 5.51
C ASP A 45 -7.05 13.73 5.94
N LYS A 46 -7.31 13.64 7.25
CA LYS A 46 -8.64 13.92 7.83
C LYS A 46 -8.89 15.41 8.02
N SER A 47 -7.82 16.21 8.07
CA SER A 47 -7.90 17.65 8.33
C SER A 47 -8.11 18.47 7.06
N GLY A 48 -7.71 17.92 5.90
CA GLY A 48 -7.70 18.62 4.61
C GLY A 48 -6.68 19.76 4.56
N LYS A 49 -5.67 19.72 5.44
CA LYS A 49 -4.65 20.78 5.62
C LYS A 49 -3.27 20.34 5.17
N GLU A 50 -3.05 19.05 4.96
CA GLU A 50 -1.76 18.54 4.52
C GLU A 50 -1.58 18.85 3.03
N ASP A 51 -0.36 19.25 2.65
CA ASP A 51 -0.03 19.44 1.24
C ASP A 51 0.20 18.09 0.54
N HIS A 52 0.21 18.12 -0.80
CA HIS A 52 0.37 16.89 -1.57
C HIS A 52 1.75 16.24 -1.35
N GLU A 53 2.79 17.03 -1.07
CA GLU A 53 4.16 16.51 -0.88
C GLU A 53 4.24 15.67 0.39
N THR A 54 3.64 16.18 1.47
CA THR A 54 3.54 15.49 2.76
C THR A 54 2.76 14.19 2.62
N LEU A 55 1.63 14.19 1.91
CA LEU A 55 0.86 12.97 1.68
C LEU A 55 1.63 11.94 0.86
N ILE A 56 2.33 12.36 -0.19
CA ILE A 56 3.16 11.44 -0.98
C ILE A 56 4.29 10.86 -0.11
N ARG A 57 4.98 11.70 0.66
CA ARG A 57 6.05 11.27 1.57
C ARG A 57 5.54 10.25 2.59
N ASP A 58 4.40 10.52 3.21
CA ASP A 58 3.82 9.68 4.24
C ASP A 58 3.35 8.33 3.68
N ALA A 59 2.77 8.34 2.47
CA ALA A 59 2.46 7.12 1.72
C ALA A 59 3.73 6.32 1.38
N ASP A 60 4.83 6.96 1.00
CA ASP A 60 6.09 6.28 0.72
C ASP A 60 6.71 5.67 1.99
N ILE A 61 6.64 6.38 3.13
CA ILE A 61 7.04 5.82 4.42
C ILE A 61 6.23 4.56 4.73
N ALA A 62 4.91 4.59 4.54
CA ALA A 62 4.06 3.41 4.72
C ALA A 62 4.44 2.28 3.74
N LEU A 63 4.75 2.60 2.48
CA LEU A 63 5.18 1.62 1.48
C LEU A 63 6.50 0.94 1.89
N ILE A 64 7.45 1.70 2.42
CA ILE A 64 8.71 1.17 2.95
C ILE A 64 8.42 0.23 4.13
N ARG A 65 7.53 0.63 5.07
CA ARG A 65 7.10 -0.24 6.18
C ARG A 65 6.50 -1.55 5.67
N ALA A 66 5.66 -1.50 4.63
CA ALA A 66 5.06 -2.69 4.05
C ALA A 66 6.11 -3.64 3.46
N LYS A 67 7.12 -3.10 2.76
CA LYS A 67 8.25 -3.87 2.22
C LYS A 67 9.10 -4.49 3.33
N SER A 68 9.37 -3.77 4.41
CA SER A 68 10.18 -4.27 5.54
C SER A 68 9.45 -5.32 6.38
N LYS A 69 8.12 -5.25 6.48
CA LYS A 69 7.27 -6.23 7.21
C LYS A 69 6.92 -7.49 6.41
N GLY A 70 7.68 -7.81 5.36
CA GLY A 70 7.49 -9.05 4.58
C GLY A 70 6.85 -8.89 3.19
N LYS A 71 6.64 -7.66 2.70
CA LYS A 71 6.07 -7.37 1.37
C LYS A 71 4.68 -7.97 1.20
N ASN A 72 4.14 -7.95 -0.02
CA ASN A 72 2.83 -8.49 -0.39
C ASN A 72 1.70 -8.05 0.56
N ARG A 73 1.72 -6.79 1.00
CA ARG A 73 0.80 -6.25 2.01
C ARG A 73 0.68 -4.75 1.91
N TYR A 74 -0.30 -4.21 2.63
CA TYR A 74 -0.41 -2.77 2.83
C TYR A 74 0.09 -2.38 4.22
N GLU A 75 0.46 -1.12 4.37
CA GLU A 75 0.59 -0.45 5.65
C GLU A 75 -0.10 0.91 5.56
N VAL A 76 -0.69 1.34 6.66
CA VAL A 76 -1.26 2.69 6.81
C VAL A 76 -0.20 3.55 7.49
N PHE A 77 0.01 4.75 6.97
CA PHE A 77 0.83 5.73 7.64
C PHE A 77 0.17 6.11 8.95
N SER A 78 0.96 6.05 10.01
CA SER A 78 0.60 6.60 11.31
C SER A 78 1.79 7.43 11.77
N PRO A 79 1.60 8.72 12.08
CA PRO A 79 2.62 9.53 12.73
C PRO A 79 2.94 8.89 14.08
N GLN A 80 4.22 8.86 14.42
CA GLN A 80 4.70 8.42 15.73
C GLN A 80 4.58 9.56 16.74
#